data_AF-A0A8S4FZ35-F1
#
_entry.id   AF-A0A8S4FZ35-F1
#
_cell.length_a   1.000
_cell.length_b   1.000
_cell.length_c   1.000
_cell.angle_alpha   90.00
_cell.angle_beta   90.00
_cell.angle_gamma   90.00
#
_symmetry.space_group_name_H-M   'P 1'
#
loop_
_entity.id
_entity.type
_entity.pdbx_description
1 polymer ?
#
loop_
_entity_poly.entity_id
_entity_poly.type
_entity_poly.pdbx_seq_one_letter_code
_entity_poly.pdbx_strand_id
1 'polypeptide(L)'
;MSDLKLYLVTVVFLMNVFVAVESDCILSLKENFGSPQPVLIQDGGLLAPKDGSVFVVRSETLLVACVGDGRYLVLGNETQDIAVAQAECVSGDLFRVEAWEGRFKDIKCNHPPWVSVDRTGTPCYGGNEIVR
;
A
#
# COMPACT_ATOMS: atom_id res chain seq x y z
N MET A 1 38.44 37.23 14.51
CA MET A 1 38.11 36.50 13.26
C MET A 1 37.93 34.98 13.49
N SER A 2 37.89 34.53 14.76
CA SER A 2 37.76 33.14 15.19
C SER A 2 36.31 32.81 15.61
N ASP A 3 35.58 33.79 16.15
CA ASP A 3 34.22 33.60 16.69
C ASP A 3 33.17 33.40 15.59
N LEU A 4 33.36 34.03 14.42
CA LEU A 4 32.48 33.87 13.26
C LEU A 4 32.56 32.46 12.67
N LYS A 5 33.74 31.82 12.74
CA LYS A 5 33.94 30.44 12.27
C LYS A 5 33.23 29.45 13.19
N LEU A 6 33.24 29.70 14.49
CA LEU A 6 32.57 28.85 15.47
C LEU A 6 31.05 28.90 15.32
N TYR A 7 30.50 30.09 15.07
CA TYR A 7 29.06 30.30 14.82
C TYR A 7 28.58 29.62 13.53
N LEU A 8 29.40 29.65 12.48
CA LEU A 8 29.06 29.06 11.20
C LEU A 8 29.08 27.52 11.28
N VAL A 9 30.02 26.95 12.04
CA VAL A 9 30.08 25.51 12.30
C VAL A 9 28.87 25.03 13.14
N THR A 10 28.47 25.78 14.17
CA THR A 10 27.29 25.41 14.97
C THR A 10 25.99 25.52 14.19
N VAL A 11 25.81 26.56 13.35
CA VAL A 11 24.63 26.69 12.48
C VAL A 11 24.56 25.57 11.43
N VAL A 12 25.68 25.22 10.80
CA VAL A 12 25.73 24.09 9.85
C VAL A 12 25.42 22.77 10.55
N PHE A 13 25.88 22.57 11.78
CA PHE A 13 25.57 21.35 12.54
C PHE A 13 24.08 21.27 12.94
N LEU A 14 23.46 22.39 13.29
CA LEU A 14 22.03 22.46 13.63
C LEU A 14 21.10 22.30 12.41
N MET A 15 21.51 22.77 11.22
CA MET A 15 20.73 22.63 9.99
C MET A 15 20.72 21.21 9.41
N ASN A 16 21.66 20.34 9.81
CA ASN A 16 21.74 18.95 9.34
C ASN A 16 20.80 17.99 10.11
N VAL A 17 20.08 18.48 11.12
CA VAL A 17 19.00 17.72 11.76
C VAL A 17 17.70 17.96 10.99
N PHE A 18 17.73 17.78 9.67
CA PHE A 18 16.51 17.57 8.90
C PHE A 18 16.11 16.11 9.15
N VAL A 19 15.39 15.89 10.25
CA VAL A 19 14.75 14.61 10.53
C VAL A 19 13.82 14.34 9.36
N ALA A 20 14.17 13.37 8.52
CA ALA A 20 13.20 12.79 7.60
C ALA A 20 12.07 12.27 8.47
N VAL A 21 10.92 12.94 8.44
CA VAL A 21 9.70 12.42 9.05
C VAL A 21 9.41 11.13 8.30
N GLU A 22 9.73 10.01 8.93
CA GLU A 22 9.41 8.68 8.43
C GLU A 22 7.88 8.61 8.38
N SER A 23 7.32 8.75 7.18
CA SER A 23 5.87 8.71 7.02
C SER A 23 5.43 7.27 6.83
N ASP A 24 4.65 6.74 7.76
CA ASP A 24 3.93 5.48 7.60
C ASP A 24 3.03 5.51 6.36
N CYS A 25 2.64 4.32 5.89
CA CYS A 25 1.70 4.21 4.79
C CYS A 25 0.27 4.16 5.29
N ILE A 26 -0.54 5.12 4.82
CA ILE A 26 -1.97 5.23 5.16
C ILE A 26 -2.75 5.15 3.85
N LEU A 27 -3.41 4.01 3.64
CA LEU A 27 -4.13 3.72 2.41
C LEU A 27 -5.63 3.85 2.64
N SER A 28 -6.23 4.91 2.09
CA SER A 28 -7.69 5.08 2.06
C SER A 28 -8.29 4.10 1.05
N LEU A 29 -9.29 3.32 1.49
CA LEU A 29 -10.05 2.41 0.63
C LEU A 29 -10.66 3.10 -0.60
N LYS A 30 -10.89 4.41 -0.51
CA LYS A 30 -11.52 5.22 -1.56
C LYS A 30 -10.55 5.69 -2.63
N GLU A 31 -9.31 6.03 -2.25
CA GLU A 31 -8.39 6.79 -3.12
C GLU A 31 -7.16 5.97 -3.53
N ASN A 32 -6.74 5.01 -2.70
CA ASN A 32 -5.44 4.36 -2.85
C ASN A 32 -5.51 2.94 -3.39
N PHE A 33 -6.69 2.44 -3.77
CA PHE A 33 -6.86 1.07 -4.28
C PHE A 33 -7.30 1.08 -5.74
N GLY A 34 -6.52 0.40 -6.58
CA GLY A 34 -6.85 0.17 -7.97
C GLY A 34 -7.89 -0.95 -8.13
N SER A 35 -8.50 -0.98 -9.31
CA SER A 35 -9.40 -2.06 -9.74
C SER A 35 -8.77 -2.80 -10.91
N PRO A 36 -8.79 -4.15 -10.96
CA PRO A 36 -9.21 -5.07 -9.90
C PRO A 36 -8.26 -5.07 -8.67
N GLN A 37 -8.84 -5.08 -7.46
CA GLN A 37 -8.10 -4.98 -6.21
C GLN A 37 -7.51 -6.35 -5.80
N PRO A 38 -6.25 -6.40 -5.33
CA PRO A 38 -5.68 -7.60 -4.72
C PRO A 38 -6.21 -7.82 -3.30
N VAL A 39 -6.18 -9.07 -2.84
CA VAL A 39 -6.41 -9.42 -1.44
C VAL A 39 -5.18 -9.06 -0.63
N LEU A 40 -5.37 -8.39 0.51
CA LEU A 40 -4.30 -7.99 1.41
C LEU A 40 -4.20 -8.94 2.60
N ILE A 41 -2.99 -9.39 2.91
CA ILE A 41 -2.72 -10.32 4.01
C ILE A 41 -1.59 -9.73 4.86
N GLN A 42 -1.79 -9.68 6.18
CA GLN A 42 -0.78 -9.28 7.16
C GLN A 42 -0.88 -10.20 8.38
N ASP A 43 0.26 -10.61 8.93
CA ASP A 43 0.34 -11.53 10.07
C ASP A 43 -0.45 -12.85 9.90
N GLY A 44 -0.52 -13.35 8.66
CA GLY A 44 -1.23 -14.58 8.31
C GLY A 44 -2.76 -14.45 8.25
N GLY A 45 -3.31 -13.26 8.47
CA GLY A 45 -4.73 -12.95 8.38
C GLY A 45 -5.06 -12.00 7.23
N LEU A 46 -6.33 -11.96 6.84
CA LEU A 46 -6.82 -10.93 5.94
C LEU A 46 -6.72 -9.57 6.63
N LEU A 47 -6.08 -8.61 5.95
CA LEU A 47 -5.90 -7.27 6.49
C LEU A 47 -7.20 -6.50 6.37
N ALA A 48 -7.84 -6.25 7.52
CA ALA A 48 -9.08 -5.50 7.60
C ALA A 48 -8.78 -4.00 7.77
N PRO A 49 -9.48 -3.11 7.04
CA PRO A 49 -9.35 -1.68 7.21
C PRO A 49 -9.90 -1.23 8.56
N LYS A 50 -9.26 -0.24 9.17
CA LYS A 50 -9.74 0.47 10.37
C LYS A 50 -10.19 1.87 9.94
N ASP A 51 -11.44 2.22 10.23
CA ASP A 51 -12.04 3.51 9.89
C ASP A 51 -11.93 3.88 8.39
N GLY A 52 -11.98 2.86 7.51
CA GLY A 52 -11.90 3.04 6.06
C GLY A 52 -10.47 3.20 5.50
N SER A 53 -9.46 2.97 6.33
CA SER A 53 -8.05 3.03 5.93
C SER A 53 -7.28 1.80 6.39
N VAL A 54 -6.24 1.45 5.64
CA VAL A 54 -5.23 0.46 6.02
C VAL A 54 -3.97 1.20 6.47
N PHE A 55 -3.39 0.78 7.59
CA PHE A 55 -2.19 1.38 8.17
C PHE A 55 -1.06 0.37 8.12
N VAL A 56 0.07 0.76 7.55
CA VAL A 56 1.26 -0.09 7.41
C VAL A 56 2.45 0.75 7.85
N VAL A 57 3.21 0.26 8.83
CA VAL A 57 4.37 1.00 9.34
C VAL A 57 5.44 1.02 8.25
N ARG A 58 6.23 2.09 8.19
CA ARG A 58 7.34 2.17 7.25
C ARG A 58 8.25 0.94 7.34
N SER A 59 8.66 0.44 6.17
CA SER A 59 9.48 -0.77 6.00
C SER A 59 8.82 -2.08 6.46
N GLU A 60 7.58 -2.07 6.93
CA GLU A 60 6.79 -3.30 7.03
C GLU A 60 6.33 -3.74 5.65
N THR A 61 6.13 -5.05 5.53
CA THR A 61 5.59 -5.68 4.33
C THR A 61 4.18 -6.18 4.59
N LEU A 62 3.34 -6.06 3.56
CA LEU A 62 2.08 -6.77 3.47
C LEU A 62 2.09 -7.67 2.24
N LEU A 63 1.38 -8.79 2.31
CA LEU A 63 1.21 -9.68 1.17
C LEU A 63 0.04 -9.19 0.33
N VAL A 64 0.28 -9.01 -0.96
CA VAL A 64 -0.74 -8.75 -1.98
C VAL A 64 -0.95 -10.02 -2.79
N ALA A 65 -2.21 -10.44 -2.96
CA ALA A 65 -2.54 -11.69 -3.62
C ALA A 65 -3.71 -11.56 -4.60
N CYS A 66 -3.52 -12.08 -5.80
CA CYS A 66 -4.54 -12.26 -6.82
C CYS A 66 -5.02 -13.72 -6.80
N VAL A 67 -6.19 -13.95 -6.20
CA VAL A 67 -6.68 -15.30 -5.91
C VAL A 67 -7.42 -15.89 -7.10
N GLY A 68 -7.04 -17.12 -7.47
CA GLY A 68 -7.68 -17.92 -8.53
C GLY A 68 -6.72 -18.27 -9.67
N ASP A 69 -7.11 -19.24 -10.49
CA ASP A 69 -6.29 -19.69 -11.62
C ASP A 69 -6.20 -18.61 -12.71
N GLY A 70 -4.99 -18.41 -13.26
CA GLY A 70 -4.72 -17.38 -14.27
C GLY A 70 -4.86 -15.95 -13.75
N ARG A 71 -4.76 -15.76 -12.43
CA ARG A 71 -4.75 -14.45 -11.78
C ARG A 71 -3.33 -14.03 -11.46
N TYR A 72 -2.99 -12.85 -11.93
CA TYR A 72 -1.63 -12.33 -11.94
C TYR A 72 -1.62 -10.91 -11.42
N LEU A 73 -0.54 -10.56 -10.72
CA LEU A 73 -0.29 -9.19 -10.31
C LEU A 73 0.00 -8.33 -11.54
N VAL A 74 -0.49 -7.09 -11.48
CA VAL A 74 -0.16 -6.02 -12.42
C VAL A 74 0.49 -4.92 -11.61
N LEU A 75 1.71 -4.54 -11.98
CA LEU A 75 2.47 -3.47 -11.36
C LEU A 75 2.53 -2.30 -12.36
N GLY A 76 1.82 -1.22 -12.07
CA GLY A 76 1.60 -0.14 -13.03
C GLY A 76 0.79 -0.62 -14.24
N ASN A 77 1.48 -0.84 -15.36
CA ASN A 77 0.92 -1.31 -16.62
C ASN A 77 1.48 -2.67 -17.07
N GLU A 78 2.32 -3.30 -16.25
CA GLU A 78 2.99 -4.56 -16.59
C GLU A 78 2.39 -5.72 -15.80
N THR A 79 1.91 -6.73 -16.51
CA THR A 79 1.45 -7.98 -15.90
C THR A 79 2.66 -8.83 -15.55
N GLN A 80 2.68 -9.34 -14.33
CA GLN A 80 3.73 -10.18 -13.78
C GLN A 80 3.31 -11.65 -13.86
N ASP A 81 4.25 -12.59 -13.98
CA ASP A 81 3.95 -14.03 -13.97
C ASP A 81 3.80 -14.60 -12.53
N ILE A 82 3.40 -13.77 -11.58
CA ILE A 82 3.20 -14.12 -10.17
C ILE A 82 1.83 -13.67 -9.68
N ALA A 83 1.23 -14.47 -8.79
CA ALA A 83 -0.07 -14.18 -8.20
C ALA A 83 0.03 -13.53 -6.81
N VAL A 84 1.19 -13.64 -6.16
CA VAL A 84 1.41 -13.18 -4.79
C VAL A 84 2.76 -12.48 -4.69
N ALA A 85 2.83 -11.35 -4.00
CA ALA A 85 4.07 -10.64 -3.75
C ALA A 85 4.05 -9.93 -2.39
N GLN A 86 5.24 -9.60 -1.88
CA GLN A 86 5.39 -8.73 -0.71
C GLN A 86 5.48 -7.28 -1.19
N ALA A 87 4.63 -6.42 -0.65
CA ALA A 87 4.66 -4.98 -0.86
C ALA A 87 5.19 -4.31 0.41
N GLU A 88 6.37 -3.69 0.32
CA GLU A 88 7.01 -2.95 1.39
C GLU A 88 6.52 -1.50 1.40
N CYS A 89 6.12 -0.99 2.56
CA CYS A 89 5.78 0.41 2.74
C CYS A 89 7.03 1.30 2.66
N VAL A 90 7.07 2.22 1.69
CA VAL A 90 8.17 3.18 1.54
C VAL A 90 7.84 4.49 2.26
N SER A 91 6.70 5.11 1.90
CA SER A 91 6.22 6.39 2.44
C SER A 91 4.82 6.73 1.90
N GLY A 92 3.85 7.04 2.78
CA GLY A 92 2.53 7.55 2.36
C GLY A 92 1.69 6.54 1.58
N ASP A 93 1.62 6.66 0.24
CA ASP A 93 0.98 5.67 -0.64
C ASP A 93 1.98 4.94 -1.56
N LEU A 94 3.29 5.15 -1.33
CA LEU A 94 4.37 4.57 -2.12
C LEU A 94 4.80 3.21 -1.54
N PHE A 95 4.84 2.20 -2.41
CA PHE A 95 5.19 0.84 -2.06
C PHE A 95 6.23 0.27 -3.02
N ARG A 96 7.04 -0.63 -2.49
CA ARG A 96 8.03 -1.39 -3.25
C ARG A 96 7.64 -2.85 -3.33
N VAL A 97 7.69 -3.41 -4.53
CA VAL A 97 7.54 -4.84 -4.81
C VAL A 97 8.76 -5.27 -5.59
N GLU A 98 9.68 -5.98 -4.94
CA GLU A 98 10.98 -6.34 -5.51
C GLU A 98 11.74 -5.11 -6.04
N ALA A 99 11.97 -5.04 -7.36
CA ALA A 99 12.64 -3.92 -8.03
C ALA A 99 11.68 -2.82 -8.48
N TRP A 100 10.37 -3.05 -8.42
CA TRP A 100 9.36 -2.07 -8.81
C TRP A 100 8.95 -1.20 -7.62
N GLU A 101 8.78 0.10 -7.85
CA GLU A 101 8.31 1.06 -6.86
C GLU A 101 7.24 1.95 -7.48
N GLY A 102 6.12 2.12 -6.80
CA GLY A 102 4.98 2.87 -7.32
C GLY A 102 3.89 3.07 -6.27
N ARG A 103 2.82 3.78 -6.66
CA ARG A 103 1.70 4.01 -5.75
C ARG A 103 0.95 2.70 -5.53
N PHE A 104 0.39 2.52 -4.34
CA PHE A 104 -0.34 1.30 -4.00
C PHE A 104 -1.49 1.00 -4.98
N LYS A 105 -2.18 2.04 -5.48
CA LYS A 105 -3.27 1.91 -6.46
C LYS A 105 -2.83 1.28 -7.79
N ASP A 106 -1.53 1.27 -8.06
CA ASP A 106 -0.94 0.72 -9.27
C ASP A 106 -0.57 -0.77 -9.10
N ILE A 107 -0.70 -1.31 -7.89
CA ILE A 107 -0.65 -2.75 -7.59
C ILE A 107 -2.07 -3.31 -7.72
N LYS A 108 -2.32 -4.06 -8.79
CA LYS A 108 -3.66 -4.58 -9.15
C LYS A 108 -3.59 -6.05 -9.50
N CYS A 109 -4.76 -6.67 -9.68
CA CYS A 109 -4.87 -7.94 -10.38
C CYS A 109 -5.24 -7.73 -11.84
N ASN A 110 -4.77 -8.60 -12.72
CA ASN A 110 -5.17 -8.60 -14.13
C ASN A 110 -6.68 -8.80 -14.31
N HIS A 111 -7.32 -9.48 -13.36
CA HIS A 111 -8.74 -9.78 -13.34
C HIS A 111 -9.25 -9.89 -11.89
N PRO A 112 -10.56 -9.67 -11.63
CA PRO A 112 -11.14 -9.92 -10.33
C PRO A 112 -11.05 -11.41 -9.95
N PRO A 113 -10.96 -11.74 -8.65
CA PRO A 113 -10.94 -13.12 -8.20
C PRO A 113 -12.20 -13.86 -8.66
N TRP A 114 -12.05 -15.12 -9.06
CA TRP A 114 -13.21 -15.94 -9.40
C TRP A 114 -13.72 -16.59 -8.12
N VAL A 115 -14.72 -15.95 -7.52
CA VAL A 115 -15.36 -16.41 -6.28
C VAL A 115 -16.84 -16.64 -6.53
N SER A 116 -17.38 -17.73 -6.00
CA SER A 116 -18.81 -17.89 -5.81
C SER A 116 -19.19 -17.10 -4.57
N VAL A 117 -20.15 -16.18 -4.71
CA VAL A 117 -20.63 -15.36 -3.61
C VAL A 117 -22.14 -15.53 -3.46
N ASP A 118 -22.59 -15.61 -2.22
CA ASP A 118 -23.99 -15.61 -1.82
C ASP A 118 -24.50 -14.17 -1.76
N ARG A 119 -25.56 -13.91 -2.50
CA ARG A 119 -26.30 -12.66 -2.45
C ARG A 119 -27.08 -12.58 -1.16
N THR A 120 -26.79 -11.58 -0.34
CA THR A 120 -27.41 -11.46 0.98
C THR A 120 -28.75 -10.71 0.96
N GLY A 121 -29.11 -10.06 -0.15
CA GLY A 121 -30.27 -9.17 -0.24
C GLY A 121 -30.17 -7.91 0.61
N THR A 122 -29.06 -7.70 1.32
CA THR A 122 -28.83 -6.55 2.20
C THR A 122 -28.06 -5.48 1.44
N PRO A 123 -28.57 -4.24 1.32
CA PRO A 123 -27.85 -3.16 0.66
C PRO A 123 -26.73 -2.60 1.56
N CYS A 124 -25.61 -2.21 0.96
CA CYS A 124 -24.58 -1.38 1.57
C CYS A 124 -24.77 0.10 1.19
N TYR A 125 -23.90 0.97 1.71
CA TYR A 125 -23.91 2.39 1.40
C TYR A 125 -23.90 2.63 -0.12
N GLY A 126 -24.82 3.46 -0.62
CA GLY A 126 -25.02 3.70 -2.05
C GLY A 126 -25.97 2.71 -2.75
N GLY A 127 -26.61 1.79 -2.02
CA GLY A 127 -27.65 0.90 -2.55
C GLY A 127 -27.12 -0.33 -3.29
N ASN A 128 -25.81 -0.59 -3.25
CA ASN A 128 -25.23 -1.80 -3.81
C ASN A 128 -25.50 -3.00 -2.89
N GLU A 129 -25.62 -4.21 -3.44
CA GLU A 129 -25.91 -5.41 -2.64
C GLU A 129 -24.65 -5.98 -1.99
N ILE A 130 -24.74 -6.35 -0.71
CA ILE A 130 -23.69 -7.09 0.00
C ILE A 130 -23.70 -8.54 -0.50
N VAL A 131 -22.52 -9.03 -0.87
CA VAL A 131 -22.28 -10.43 -1.25
C VAL A 131 -21.32 -11.07 -0.23
N ARG A 132 -21.50 -12.36 0.09
CA ARG A 132 -20.70 -13.12 1.07
C ARG A 132 -20.12 -14.39 0.51
#